data_AF-A0A0L8I4G0-F1
#
_entry.id   AF-A0A0L8I4G0-F1
#
_cell.length_a   1.000
_cell.length_b   1.000
_cell.length_c   1.000
_cell.angle_alpha   90.00
_cell.angle_beta   90.00
_cell.angle_gamma   90.00
#
_symmetry.space_group_name_H-M   'P 1'
#
loop_
_entity.id
_entity.type
_entity.pdbx_description
1 polymer ?
#
loop_
_entity_poly.entity_id
_entity_poly.type
_entity_poly.pdbx_seq_one_letter_code
_entity_poly.pdbx_strand_id
1 'polypeptide(L)'
;MSLSGNVASNWRRFKRNLLNYSIASRLSNEVDTGFQTSVFLVTIGKECFDIYEGLQFDNEEQKNDRSEVINKFEEFFVGEAHVAYESYQFHLRKQENFKNIETYIAILHQQTSTPCHTPTPCDTSTPC
;
A
#
# COMPACT_ATOMS: atom_id res chain seq x y z
N MET A 1 3.72 -1.82 10.98
CA MET A 1 2.68 -1.50 9.98
C MET A 1 1.34 -2.10 10.45
N SER A 2 0.18 -1.52 10.13
CA SER A 2 -1.14 -2.08 10.51
C SER A 2 -1.89 -2.55 9.27
N LEU A 3 -2.33 -3.81 9.28
CA LEU A 3 -3.10 -4.46 8.21
C LEU A 3 -4.62 -4.29 8.35
N SER A 4 -5.08 -3.53 9.35
CA SER A 4 -6.49 -3.25 9.58
C SER A 4 -6.91 -1.87 9.06
N GLY A 5 -8.15 -1.73 8.60
CA GLY A 5 -8.68 -0.47 8.07
C GLY A 5 -8.17 -0.15 6.67
N ASN A 6 -7.84 1.11 6.40
CA ASN A 6 -7.31 1.54 5.09
C ASN A 6 -5.81 1.18 5.00
N VAL A 7 -5.52 -0.02 4.51
CA VAL A 7 -4.16 -0.58 4.44
C VAL A 7 -3.26 0.27 3.55
N ALA A 8 -3.76 0.77 2.42
CA ALA A 8 -3.00 1.64 1.53
C ALA A 8 -2.54 2.93 2.22
N SER A 9 -3.41 3.57 3.01
CA SER A 9 -3.08 4.76 3.79
C SER A 9 -2.10 4.47 4.92
N ASN A 10 -2.29 3.35 5.62
CA ASN A 10 -1.36 2.89 6.64
C ASN A 10 0.04 2.66 6.06
N TRP A 11 0.11 2.04 4.87
CA TRP A 11 1.35 1.76 4.16
C TRP A 11 2.07 3.06 3.78
N ARG A 12 1.37 4.01 3.14
CA ARG A 12 1.96 5.32 2.78
C ARG A 12 2.53 6.06 4.00
N ARG A 13 1.80 6.04 5.14
CA ARG A 13 2.27 6.64 6.39
C ARG A 13 3.51 5.92 6.92
N PHE A 14 3.49 4.59 6.93
CA PHE A 14 4.61 3.77 7.37
C PHE A 14 5.85 3.99 6.51
N LYS A 15 5.73 3.92 5.17
CA LYS A 15 6.80 4.16 4.21
C LYS A 15 7.47 5.52 4.44
N ARG A 16 6.68 6.59 4.61
CA ARG A 16 7.21 7.93 4.91
C ARG A 16 7.99 7.96 6.24
N ASN A 17 7.45 7.33 7.28
CA ASN A 17 8.13 7.26 8.58
C ASN A 17 9.44 6.46 8.50
N LEU A 18 9.45 5.35 7.75
CA LEU A 18 10.64 4.55 7.52
C LEU A 18 11.73 5.33 6.78
N LEU A 19 11.38 6.09 5.73
CA LEU A 19 12.34 6.91 5.00
C LEU A 19 12.97 7.98 5.91
N ASN A 20 12.14 8.65 6.72
CA ASN A 20 12.63 9.60 7.72
C ASN A 20 13.55 8.92 8.75
N TYR A 21 13.17 7.75 9.25
CA TYR A 21 14.00 6.96 10.16
C TYR A 21 15.34 6.58 9.52
N SER A 22 15.33 6.18 8.24
CA SER A 22 16.55 5.81 7.52
C SER A 22 17.54 6.96 7.41
N ILE A 23 17.04 8.18 7.22
CA ILE A 23 17.87 9.39 7.18
C ILE A 23 18.39 9.72 8.59
N ALA A 24 17.49 9.74 9.58
CA ALA A 24 17.82 10.13 10.96
C ALA A 24 18.84 9.18 11.62
N SER A 25 18.74 7.88 11.33
CA SER A 25 19.66 6.85 11.82
C SER A 25 20.93 6.70 10.98
N ARG A 26 21.04 7.42 9.85
CA ARG A 26 22.08 7.26 8.82
C ARG A 26 22.10 5.89 8.16
N LEU A 27 21.05 5.08 8.31
CA LEU A 27 20.87 3.83 7.59
C LEU A 27 20.91 4.03 6.07
N SER A 28 20.53 5.22 5.58
CA SER A 28 20.66 5.58 4.15
C SER A 28 22.09 5.61 3.63
N ASN A 29 23.08 5.71 4.52
CA ASN A 29 24.50 5.78 4.16
C ASN A 29 25.18 4.40 4.21
N GLU A 30 24.46 3.38 4.67
CA GLU A 30 24.98 2.02 4.75
C GLU A 30 25.16 1.46 3.33
N VAL A 31 26.27 0.76 3.07
CA VAL A 31 26.56 0.23 1.72
C VAL A 31 25.95 -1.17 1.56
N ASP A 32 25.82 -1.91 2.67
CA ASP A 32 25.19 -3.21 2.69
C ASP A 32 23.65 -3.09 2.58
N THR A 33 23.12 -3.36 1.39
CA THR A 33 21.68 -3.35 1.11
C THR A 33 20.94 -4.43 1.90
N GLY A 34 21.55 -5.59 2.12
CA GLY A 34 20.99 -6.68 2.92
C GLY A 34 20.80 -6.28 4.38
N PHE A 35 21.74 -5.54 4.95
CA PHE A 35 21.57 -4.94 6.29
C PHE A 35 20.39 -3.95 6.31
N GLN A 36 20.30 -3.04 5.34
CA GLN A 36 19.20 -2.09 5.26
C GLN A 36 17.84 -2.79 5.13
N THR A 37 17.78 -3.85 4.34
CA THR A 37 16.58 -4.69 4.15
C THR A 37 16.20 -5.41 5.43
N SER A 38 17.17 -5.99 6.13
CA SER A 38 16.94 -6.65 7.42
C SER A 38 16.35 -5.69 8.45
N VAL A 39 16.91 -4.47 8.57
CA VAL A 39 16.37 -3.43 9.46
C VAL A 39 14.93 -3.08 9.07
N PHE A 40 14.64 -2.96 7.78
CA PHE A 40 13.29 -2.72 7.28
C PHE A 40 12.32 -3.84 7.68
N LEU A 41 12.69 -5.10 7.45
CA LEU A 41 11.86 -6.28 7.74
C LEU A 41 11.57 -6.44 9.24
N VAL A 42 12.52 -6.10 10.10
CA VAL A 42 12.28 -6.06 11.55
C VAL A 42 11.34 -4.91 11.93
N THR A 43 11.49 -3.76 11.27
CA THR A 43 10.71 -2.55 11.59
C THR A 43 9.26 -2.62 11.11
N ILE A 44 8.98 -3.30 10.00
CA ILE A 44 7.62 -3.41 9.45
C ILE A 44 6.71 -4.27 10.33
N GLY A 45 7.28 -5.28 10.98
CA GLY A 45 6.62 -6.17 11.95
C GLY A 45 6.29 -7.55 11.40
N LYS A 46 5.97 -8.47 12.31
CA LYS A 46 5.85 -9.91 12.04
C LYS A 46 4.82 -10.27 10.96
N GLU A 47 3.61 -9.70 11.02
CA GLU A 47 2.56 -10.03 10.04
C GLU A 47 2.97 -9.65 8.61
N CYS A 48 3.68 -8.53 8.46
CA CYS A 48 4.20 -8.12 7.15
C CYS A 48 5.44 -8.92 6.74
N PHE A 49 6.20 -9.44 7.69
CA PHE A 49 7.29 -10.38 7.41
C PHE A 49 6.74 -11.68 6.82
N ASP A 50 5.62 -12.21 7.33
CA ASP A 50 4.97 -13.40 6.75
C ASP A 50 4.50 -13.13 5.29
N ILE A 51 4.08 -11.90 4.99
CA ILE A 51 3.77 -11.47 3.61
C ILE A 51 5.04 -11.47 2.75
N TYR A 52 6.15 -10.95 3.27
CA TYR A 52 7.44 -10.91 2.56
C TYR A 52 7.89 -12.31 2.10
N GLU A 53 7.76 -13.32 2.96
CA GLU A 53 8.11 -14.71 2.62
C GLU A 53 7.29 -15.28 1.43
N GLY A 54 6.10 -14.74 1.18
CA GLY A 54 5.26 -15.11 0.04
C GLY A 54 5.49 -14.27 -1.23
N LEU A 55 6.22 -13.15 -1.14
CA LEU A 55 6.47 -12.27 -2.28
C LEU A 55 7.37 -12.95 -3.32
N GLN A 56 7.05 -12.74 -4.59
CA GLN A 56 7.82 -13.26 -5.71
C GLN A 56 8.87 -12.23 -6.14
N PHE A 57 10.13 -12.68 -6.17
CA PHE A 57 11.30 -11.93 -6.62
C PHE A 57 11.96 -12.67 -7.77
N ASP A 58 12.54 -11.95 -8.72
CA ASP A 58 13.17 -12.54 -9.90
C ASP A 58 14.50 -13.21 -9.55
N ASN A 59 15.18 -12.73 -8.50
CA ASN A 59 16.43 -13.28 -8.00
C ASN A 59 16.65 -12.97 -6.51
N GLU A 60 17.66 -13.60 -5.92
CA GLU A 60 18.02 -13.41 -4.51
C GLU A 60 18.66 -12.03 -4.23
N GLU A 61 19.18 -11.34 -5.24
CA GLU A 61 19.73 -9.99 -5.07
C GLU A 61 18.60 -8.98 -4.80
N GLN A 62 17.47 -9.09 -5.51
CA GLN A 62 16.28 -8.27 -5.29
C GLN A 62 15.70 -8.47 -3.88
N LYS A 63 15.78 -9.68 -3.32
CA LYS A 63 15.35 -9.94 -1.93
C LYS A 63 16.16 -9.17 -0.89
N ASN A 64 17.40 -8.81 -1.22
CA ASN A 64 18.30 -8.06 -0.37
C ASN A 64 18.34 -6.57 -0.71
N ASP A 65 17.81 -6.15 -1.85
CA ASP A 65 17.66 -4.73 -2.19
C ASP A 65 16.44 -4.12 -1.51
N ARG A 66 16.68 -3.21 -0.58
CA ARG A 66 15.61 -2.56 0.21
C ARG A 66 14.59 -1.86 -0.69
N SER A 67 15.03 -1.24 -1.78
CA SER A 67 14.16 -0.49 -2.68
C SER A 67 13.22 -1.43 -3.42
N GLU A 68 13.73 -2.55 -3.91
CA GLU A 68 12.93 -3.60 -4.55
C GLU A 68 11.91 -4.21 -3.59
N VAL A 69 12.33 -4.53 -2.37
CA VAL A 69 11.42 -5.04 -1.34
C VAL A 69 10.33 -4.02 -1.02
N ILE A 70 10.66 -2.73 -0.87
CA ILE A 70 9.67 -1.67 -0.66
C ILE A 70 8.70 -1.57 -1.85
N ASN A 71 9.18 -1.73 -3.08
CA ASN A 71 8.34 -1.69 -4.27
C ASN A 71 7.36 -2.87 -4.31
N LYS A 72 7.81 -4.09 -4.01
CA LYS A 72 6.92 -5.26 -3.91
C LYS A 72 5.83 -5.08 -2.85
N PHE A 73 6.18 -4.47 -1.72
CA PHE A 73 5.17 -4.13 -0.71
C PHE A 73 4.20 -3.03 -1.17
N GLU A 74 4.67 -2.04 -1.92
CA GLU A 74 3.80 -1.02 -2.53
C GLU A 74 2.79 -1.67 -3.50
N GLU A 75 3.26 -2.56 -4.37
CA GLU A 75 2.41 -3.33 -5.29
C GLU A 75 1.39 -4.18 -4.52
N PHE A 76 1.81 -4.83 -3.43
CA PHE A 76 0.93 -5.66 -2.63
C PHE A 76 -0.15 -4.84 -1.89
N PHE A 77 0.22 -3.72 -1.27
CA PHE A 77 -0.71 -2.91 -0.45
C PHE A 77 -1.52 -1.87 -1.24
N VAL A 78 -1.06 -1.47 -2.43
CA VAL A 78 -1.63 -0.35 -3.21
C VAL A 78 -1.98 -0.75 -4.64
N GLY A 79 -1.53 -1.92 -5.12
CA GLY A 79 -1.75 -2.37 -6.49
C GLY A 79 -3.22 -2.52 -6.90
N GLU A 80 -3.43 -2.69 -8.20
CA GLU A 80 -4.76 -2.63 -8.84
C GLU A 80 -5.79 -3.60 -8.24
N ALA A 81 -5.36 -4.80 -7.84
CA ALA A 81 -6.23 -5.78 -7.20
C ALA A 81 -6.80 -5.28 -5.86
N HIS A 82 -6.00 -4.53 -5.09
CA HIS A 82 -6.44 -3.94 -3.83
C HIS A 82 -7.42 -2.79 -4.08
N VAL A 83 -7.14 -1.95 -5.08
CA VAL A 83 -8.05 -0.85 -5.49
C VAL A 83 -9.40 -1.39 -5.99
N ALA A 84 -9.38 -2.47 -6.78
CA ALA A 84 -10.60 -3.14 -7.24
C ALA A 84 -11.40 -3.73 -6.08
N TYR A 85 -10.72 -4.36 -5.11
CA TYR A 85 -11.37 -4.89 -3.91
C TYR A 85 -12.00 -3.80 -3.05
N GLU A 86 -11.28 -2.69 -2.78
CA GLU A 86 -11.83 -1.55 -2.03
C GLU A 86 -13.02 -0.92 -2.76
N SER A 87 -12.94 -0.79 -4.08
CA SER A 87 -14.04 -0.26 -4.91
C SER A 87 -15.26 -1.17 -4.84
N TYR A 88 -15.08 -2.49 -4.92
CA TYR A 88 -16.15 -3.45 -4.76
C TYR A 88 -16.79 -3.37 -3.37
N GLN A 89 -15.98 -3.34 -2.31
CA GLN A 89 -16.45 -3.17 -0.92
C GLN A 89 -17.17 -1.84 -0.69
N PHE A 90 -16.79 -0.78 -1.41
CA PHE A 90 -17.48 0.50 -1.41
C PHE A 90 -18.86 0.38 -2.09
N HIS A 91 -18.93 -0.23 -3.27
CA HIS A 91 -20.19 -0.41 -4.01
C HIS A 91 -21.19 -1.34 -3.32
N LEU A 92 -20.70 -2.34 -2.57
CA LEU A 92 -21.57 -3.25 -1.82
C LEU A 92 -22.19 -2.64 -0.55
N ARG A 93 -21.67 -1.52 -0.04
CA ARG A 93 -22.22 -0.88 1.16
C ARG A 93 -23.59 -0.29 0.84
N LYS A 94 -24.64 -0.99 1.27
CA LYS A 94 -25.98 -0.40 1.41
C LYS A 94 -26.00 0.49 2.65
N GLN A 95 -26.64 1.66 2.56
CA GLN A 95 -27.02 2.41 3.75
C GLN A 95 -27.94 1.51 4.60
N GLU A 96 -27.44 1.01 5.72
CA GLU A 96 -28.31 0.39 6.72
C GLU A 96 -29.22 1.47 7.31
N ASN A 97 -30.52 1.19 7.37
CA ASN A 97 -31.63 2.11 7.66
C ASN A 97 -31.58 2.83 9.03
N PHE A 98 -30.48 2.78 9.78
CA PHE A 98 -30.38 3.29 11.16
C PHE A 98 -29.07 4.02 11.51
N LYS A 99 -28.22 4.37 10.55
CA LYS A 99 -27.04 5.20 10.84
C LYS A 99 -27.34 6.69 10.61
N ASN A 100 -26.96 7.52 11.57
CA ASN A 100 -26.90 8.97 11.38
C ASN A 100 -26.08 9.28 10.10
N ILE A 101 -26.64 10.13 9.25
CA ILE A 101 -26.07 10.55 7.97
C ILE A 101 -24.63 11.06 8.14
N GLU A 102 -24.33 11.77 9.23
CA GLU A 102 -22.98 12.29 9.50
C GLU A 102 -21.96 11.17 9.73
N THR A 103 -22.33 10.12 10.46
CA THR A 103 -21.48 8.94 10.68
C THR A 103 -21.24 8.18 9.37
N TYR A 104 -22.27 8.10 8.53
CA TYR A 104 -22.15 7.48 7.21
C TYR A 104 -21.19 8.27 6.31
N ILE A 105 -21.33 9.61 6.26
CA ILE A 105 -20.44 10.50 5.50
C ILE A 105 -18.99 10.40 5.99
N ALA A 106 -18.75 10.37 7.31
CA ALA A 106 -17.41 10.22 7.87
C ALA A 106 -16.73 8.91 7.43
N ILE A 107 -17.47 7.80 7.42
CA ILE A 107 -16.96 6.50 6.95
C ILE A 107 -16.66 6.55 5.45
N LEU A 108 -17.50 7.17 4.63
CA LEU A 108 -17.25 7.31 3.19
C LEU A 108 -15.97 8.11 2.92
N HIS A 109 -15.76 9.25 3.59
CA HIS A 109 -14.54 10.05 3.41
C HIS A 109 -13.25 9.28 3.75
N GLN A 110 -13.30 8.37 4.73
CA GLN A 110 -12.16 7.53 5.08
C GLN A 110 -11.84 6.50 3.98
N GLN A 111 -12.81 6.15 3.13
CA GLN A 111 -12.66 5.18 2.05
C GLN A 111 -12.35 5.83 0.69
N THR A 112 -12.73 7.10 0.47
CA THR A 112 -12.47 7.80 -0.81
C THR A 112 -11.06 8.40 -0.92
N SER A 113 -10.20 8.24 0.09
CA SER A 113 -8.78 8.69 0.02
C SER A 113 -7.89 7.78 -0.83
N THR A 114 -8.40 6.67 -1.36
CA THR A 114 -7.73 5.88 -2.39
C THR A 114 -8.03 6.48 -3.78
N PRO A 115 -7.00 6.82 -4.59
CA PRO A 115 -7.22 7.41 -5.90
C PRO A 115 -7.91 6.38 -6.80
N CYS A 116 -9.15 6.68 -7.18
CA CYS A 116 -9.87 5.97 -8.22
C CYS A 116 -9.13 6.18 -9.54
N HIS A 117 -8.56 5.13 -10.12
CA HIS A 117 -8.13 5.17 -11.51
C HIS A 117 -9.42 5.18 -12.35
N THR A 118 -9.87 6.36 -12.74
CA THR A 118 -10.90 6.46 -13.78
C THR A 118 -10.26 5.99 -15.07
N PRO A 119 -10.67 4.86 -15.68
CA PRO A 119 -10.23 4.58 -17.04
C PRO A 119 -10.69 5.75 -17.90
N THR A 120 -9.74 6.44 -18.51
CA THR A 120 -10.01 7.47 -19.51
C THR A 120 -10.98 6.88 -20.54
N PRO A 121 -12.08 7.57 -20.88
CA PRO A 121 -12.94 7.14 -21.97
C PRO A 121 -12.07 6.99 -23.21
N CYS A 122 -12.09 5.82 -23.85
CA CYS A 122 -11.53 5.69 -25.18
C CYS A 122 -12.28 6.68 -26.08
N ASP A 123 -11.60 7.74 -26.51
CA ASP A 123 -12.12 8.68 -27.50
C ASP A 123 -12.38 7.91 -28.79
N THR A 124 -13.64 7.53 -29.00
CA THR A 124 -14.15 7.10 -30.30
C THR A 124 -14.26 8.32 -31.20
N SER A 125 -13.12 8.76 -31.72
CA SER A 125 -13.06 9.67 -32.87
C SER A 125 -11.94 9.25 -33.81
N THR A 126 -12.18 8.13 -34.50
CA THR A 126 -11.54 7.85 -35.79
C THR A 126 -12.68 7.56 -36.77
N PRO A 127 -12.98 8.45 -37.72
CA PRO A 127 -13.74 8.07 -38.90
C PRO A 127 -12.82 7.26 -39.83
N CYS A 128 -13.43 6.31 -40.56
CA CYS A 128 -12.82 5.37 -41.50
C CYS A 128 -11.58 5.83 -42.27
#